data_AF-A0A654EC85-F1
#
_entry.id   AF-A0A654EC85-F1
#
_cell.length_a   1.000
_cell.length_b   1.000
_cell.length_c   1.000
_cell.angle_alpha   90.00
_cell.angle_beta   90.00
_cell.angle_gamma   90.00
#
_symmetry.space_group_name_H-M   'P 1'
#
loop_
_entity.id
_entity.type
_entity.pdbx_description
1 polymer ?
#
loop_
_entity_poly.entity_id
_entity_poly.type
_entity_poly.pdbx_seq_one_letter_code
_entity_poly.pdbx_strand_id
1 'polypeptide(L)'
;MDHKILLTPPKSLYTKCIITIIYVVSISHLNAHFITSCKQTPYPSVCDHHMSNSPLKTLDDQTDGFTFHDLVVSSTMDQAVQLHRLVSSLKQHHSLHKHATSALFDCLELYEDTIDQLNHSRRSYGQYSSPHDRQTSLSAAIANQDTCRNGFRDFKLTSSYSKYFPVQFHRNLTKSISNSLAVTKAAAEAEAVAEKYPSTGFTKFSKQRSSAGGGSHRRLLLFSDEKFPSWFPLSDRKLLEDSKTTAKADLVVAKDGSGHYTSIQQAVNAAAKLPRRNQRLVIYVKAGVYRENVVIKKSIKNVMVIGDGIDSTIVTGNRNVQDGTTTFRSATFAVSGNGFIAQGITFENTAGPEKHQAVALRSSSDFSVFYACSFKGYQDTLYLHSSRQFLRNCNIYGTVDFIFGDATAILQNCNIYARKPMSGQKNTITAQSRKEPDETTGFVIQSSTVATASETYLGRPWRSHSRTVFMKCNLGALVSPAGWLPWSGSFALSTLYYGEYGNTGAGASVSGRVKWPGYHVIKTVTEAEKFTVENFLDGNYWITATGVPVNDGL
;
A
#
# COMPACT_ATOMS: atom_id res chain seq x y z
N MET A 1 72.13 -27.32 -11.39
CA MET A 1 71.78 -26.00 -10.83
C MET A 1 70.86 -25.34 -11.84
N ASP A 2 69.55 -25.49 -11.68
CA ASP A 2 68.55 -24.86 -12.53
C ASP A 2 67.55 -24.11 -11.64
N HIS A 3 67.67 -22.80 -11.59
CA HIS A 3 66.71 -21.91 -10.92
C HIS A 3 65.68 -21.42 -11.94
N LYS A 4 64.47 -21.97 -11.89
CA LYS A 4 63.28 -21.33 -12.50
C LYS A 4 62.83 -20.17 -11.60
N ILE A 5 62.92 -18.96 -12.14
CA ILE A 5 62.48 -17.70 -11.53
C ILE A 5 60.95 -17.65 -11.53
N LEU A 6 60.35 -17.64 -10.33
CA LEU A 6 58.95 -17.32 -10.11
C LEU A 6 58.76 -15.80 -10.21
N LEU A 7 58.13 -15.31 -11.29
CA LEU A 7 57.67 -13.93 -11.40
C LEU A 7 56.31 -13.81 -10.68
N THR A 8 56.31 -13.28 -9.47
CA THR A 8 55.10 -12.80 -8.79
C THR A 8 54.68 -11.43 -9.37
N PRO A 9 53.41 -11.21 -9.73
CA PRO A 9 52.95 -9.90 -10.22
C PRO A 9 52.90 -8.88 -9.07
N PRO A 10 53.04 -7.56 -9.36
CA PRO A 10 53.12 -6.55 -8.32
C PRO A 10 51.77 -6.35 -7.63
N LYS A 11 51.67 -6.78 -6.37
CA LYS A 11 50.52 -6.58 -5.45
C LYS A 11 50.04 -5.11 -5.36
N SER A 12 50.85 -4.15 -5.80
CA SER A 12 50.57 -2.71 -5.80
C SER A 12 49.46 -2.28 -6.77
N LEU A 13 49.36 -2.87 -7.97
CA LEU A 13 48.33 -2.47 -8.95
C LEU A 13 46.94 -2.99 -8.59
N TYR A 14 46.84 -4.24 -8.13
CA TYR A 14 45.57 -4.83 -7.68
C TYR A 14 44.99 -4.12 -6.46
N THR A 15 45.84 -3.72 -5.51
CA THR A 15 45.41 -3.00 -4.31
C THR A 15 44.93 -1.58 -4.67
N LYS A 16 45.61 -0.90 -5.60
CA LYS A 16 45.17 0.41 -6.11
C LYS A 16 43.85 0.33 -6.88
N CYS A 17 43.67 -0.66 -7.76
CA CYS A 17 42.39 -0.88 -8.46
C CYS A 17 41.24 -1.20 -7.50
N ILE A 18 41.47 -2.02 -6.48
CA ILE A 18 40.45 -2.33 -5.46
C ILE A 18 40.12 -1.08 -4.62
N ILE A 19 41.12 -0.29 -4.22
CA ILE A 19 40.89 0.97 -3.50
C ILE A 19 40.16 1.97 -4.39
N THR A 20 40.50 2.11 -5.67
CA THR A 20 39.79 3.00 -6.60
C THR A 20 38.38 2.52 -6.91
N ILE A 21 38.14 1.21 -7.05
CA ILE A 21 36.79 0.65 -7.22
C ILE A 21 35.99 0.83 -5.93
N ILE A 22 36.56 0.62 -4.75
CA ILE A 22 35.90 0.91 -3.47
C ILE A 22 35.64 2.41 -3.33
N TYR A 23 36.55 3.30 -3.74
CA TYR A 23 36.35 4.74 -3.73
C TYR A 23 35.27 5.17 -4.72
N VAL A 24 35.24 4.61 -5.94
CA VAL A 24 34.23 4.90 -6.97
C VAL A 24 32.87 4.33 -6.59
N VAL A 25 32.81 3.13 -6.01
CA VAL A 25 31.59 2.54 -5.44
C VAL A 25 31.11 3.36 -4.24
N SER A 26 32.02 3.83 -3.39
CA SER A 26 31.70 4.75 -2.29
C SER A 26 31.17 6.09 -2.82
N ILE A 27 31.81 6.69 -3.83
CA ILE A 27 31.36 7.95 -4.45
C ILE A 27 30.02 7.79 -5.17
N SER A 28 29.75 6.65 -5.80
CA SER A 28 28.45 6.37 -6.44
C SER A 28 27.31 6.14 -5.43
N HIS A 29 27.62 5.76 -4.18
CA HIS A 29 26.67 5.71 -3.05
C HIS A 29 26.57 7.04 -2.29
N LEU A 30 27.33 8.07 -2.68
CA LEU A 30 27.43 9.37 -2.01
C LEU A 30 26.59 10.48 -2.67
N ASN A 31 25.78 10.16 -3.69
CA ASN A 31 24.94 11.12 -4.41
C ASN A 31 23.48 11.14 -3.93
N ALA A 32 23.25 11.12 -2.61
CA ALA A 32 21.94 11.50 -2.10
C ALA A 32 21.86 13.03 -2.12
N HIS A 33 21.10 13.57 -3.07
CA HIS A 33 20.89 15.00 -3.24
C HIS A 33 19.47 15.35 -2.83
N PHE A 34 19.32 16.36 -1.96
CA PHE A 34 18.01 16.94 -1.73
C PHE A 34 17.48 17.58 -3.01
N ILE A 35 16.18 17.44 -3.25
CA ILE A 35 15.50 18.31 -4.19
C ILE A 35 15.23 19.63 -3.47
N THR A 36 15.81 20.72 -3.96
CA THR A 36 15.71 22.05 -3.36
C THR A 36 15.03 23.06 -4.30
N SER A 37 14.67 22.64 -5.51
CA SER A 37 13.98 23.50 -6.50
C SER A 37 13.00 22.72 -7.36
N CYS A 38 12.00 23.43 -7.90
CA CYS A 38 10.99 22.84 -8.79
C CYS A 38 11.57 22.23 -10.08
N LYS A 39 12.73 22.74 -10.55
CA LYS A 39 13.41 22.23 -11.76
C LYS A 39 13.84 20.76 -11.65
N GLN A 40 14.00 20.25 -10.43
CA GLN A 40 14.42 18.88 -10.15
C GLN A 40 13.23 17.92 -9.92
N THR A 41 11.99 18.42 -9.95
CA THR A 41 10.78 17.62 -9.75
C THR A 41 10.32 16.94 -11.05
N PRO A 42 9.52 15.85 -11.00
CA PRO A 42 9.02 15.18 -12.22
C PRO A 42 8.07 16.05 -13.05
N TYR A 43 7.40 17.03 -12.44
CA TYR A 43 6.53 17.99 -13.11
C TYR A 43 6.90 19.45 -12.77
N PRO A 44 8.02 19.99 -13.29
CA PRO A 44 8.54 21.30 -12.91
C PRO A 44 7.55 22.45 -13.14
N SER A 45 6.89 22.47 -14.30
CA SER A 45 5.95 23.56 -14.65
C SER A 45 4.75 23.65 -13.70
N VAL A 46 4.29 22.51 -13.16
CA VAL A 46 3.22 22.48 -12.16
C VAL A 46 3.75 22.95 -10.81
N CYS A 47 4.96 22.54 -10.42
CA CYS A 47 5.60 23.02 -9.20
C CYS A 47 5.77 24.55 -9.24
N ASP A 48 6.38 25.09 -10.29
CA ASP A 48 6.67 26.53 -10.44
C ASP A 48 5.39 27.38 -10.39
N HIS A 49 4.35 26.96 -11.10
CA HIS A 49 3.07 27.67 -11.18
C HIS A 49 2.42 27.83 -9.79
N HIS A 50 2.45 26.79 -8.97
CA HIS A 50 1.79 26.79 -7.66
C HIS A 50 2.67 27.36 -6.54
N MET A 51 4.00 27.27 -6.66
CA MET A 51 4.94 27.94 -5.75
C MET A 51 4.88 29.47 -5.90
N SER A 52 4.77 29.97 -7.13
CA SER A 52 4.72 31.43 -7.41
C SER A 52 3.51 32.15 -6.81
N ASN A 53 2.43 31.41 -6.53
CA ASN A 53 1.17 31.92 -5.97
C ASN A 53 1.04 31.69 -4.46
N SER A 54 2.06 31.10 -3.80
CA SER A 54 2.06 30.86 -2.35
C SER A 54 2.40 32.15 -1.59
N PRO A 55 1.70 32.48 -0.47
CA PRO A 55 1.99 33.66 0.33
C PRO A 55 3.38 33.66 1.00
N LEU A 56 4.11 32.54 0.97
CA LEU A 56 5.49 32.39 1.48
C LEU A 56 6.53 32.86 0.44
N LYS A 57 6.40 34.12 -0.02
CA LYS A 57 7.13 34.67 -1.16
C LYS A 57 8.57 35.15 -0.87
N THR A 58 9.26 34.54 0.08
CA THR A 58 10.69 34.78 0.33
C THR A 58 11.45 33.47 0.23
N LEU A 59 11.58 32.97 -1.00
CA LEU A 59 12.52 31.92 -1.34
C LEU A 59 13.85 32.60 -1.65
N ASP A 60 14.77 32.58 -0.68
CA ASP A 60 16.17 32.90 -0.92
C ASP A 60 16.84 31.71 -1.62
N ASP A 61 17.91 31.96 -2.39
CA ASP A 61 18.71 30.96 -3.12
C ASP A 61 19.40 29.94 -2.19
N GLN A 62 19.16 30.02 -0.88
CA GLN A 62 19.67 29.13 0.18
C GLN A 62 18.55 28.38 0.93
N THR A 63 17.48 27.97 0.26
CA THR A 63 16.44 27.15 0.89
C THR A 63 16.96 25.73 1.15
N ASP A 64 16.92 25.26 2.40
CA ASP A 64 17.28 23.87 2.71
C ASP A 64 16.21 22.88 2.19
N GLY A 65 16.61 21.64 1.93
CA GLY A 65 15.74 20.63 1.30
C GLY A 65 14.48 20.28 2.12
N PHE A 66 14.54 20.44 3.44
CA PHE A 66 13.40 20.23 4.34
C PHE A 66 12.37 21.35 4.23
N THR A 67 12.83 22.61 4.18
CA THR A 67 11.98 23.77 3.94
C THR A 67 11.32 23.66 2.56
N PHE A 68 12.06 23.25 1.53
CA PHE A 68 11.49 23.04 0.20
C PHE A 68 10.43 21.93 0.18
N HIS A 69 10.68 20.80 0.85
CA HIS A 69 9.68 19.74 1.03
C HIS A 69 8.38 20.28 1.64
N ASP A 70 8.48 20.98 2.78
CA ASP A 70 7.30 21.46 3.50
C ASP A 70 6.48 22.46 2.68
N LEU A 71 7.16 23.31 1.89
CA LEU A 71 6.51 24.23 0.97
C LEU A 71 5.76 23.48 -0.14
N VAL A 72 6.40 22.51 -0.80
CA VAL A 72 5.79 21.73 -1.89
C VAL A 72 4.59 20.92 -1.40
N VAL A 73 4.69 20.28 -0.23
CA VAL A 73 3.58 19.53 0.37
C VAL A 73 2.44 20.47 0.80
N SER A 74 2.76 21.62 1.40
CA SER A 74 1.74 22.60 1.83
C SER A 74 0.96 23.17 0.65
N SER A 75 1.64 23.56 -0.42
CA SER A 75 0.96 24.05 -1.64
C SER A 75 0.11 22.97 -2.30
N THR A 76 0.56 21.72 -2.29
CA THR A 76 -0.23 20.58 -2.79
C THR A 76 -1.49 20.36 -1.94
N MET A 77 -1.38 20.52 -0.62
CA MET A 77 -2.52 20.47 0.31
C MET A 77 -3.53 21.60 0.03
N ASP A 78 -3.07 22.83 -0.22
CA ASP A 78 -3.95 23.94 -0.57
C ASP A 78 -4.72 23.69 -1.87
N GLN A 79 -4.08 23.06 -2.87
CA GLN A 79 -4.76 22.63 -4.09
C GLN A 79 -5.80 21.54 -3.80
N ALA A 80 -5.49 20.56 -2.94
CA ALA A 80 -6.44 19.52 -2.56
C ALA A 80 -7.68 20.10 -1.86
N VAL A 81 -7.49 21.08 -0.98
CA VAL A 81 -8.57 21.82 -0.30
C VAL A 81 -9.42 22.60 -1.30
N GLN A 82 -8.80 23.30 -2.26
CA GLN A 82 -9.53 24.03 -3.31
C GLN A 82 -10.37 23.09 -4.19
N LEU A 83 -9.79 21.95 -4.57
CA LEU A 83 -10.48 20.95 -5.39
C LEU A 83 -11.65 20.33 -4.63
N HIS A 84 -11.47 19.99 -3.35
CA HIS A 84 -12.55 19.49 -2.50
C HIS A 84 -13.71 20.49 -2.42
N ARG A 85 -13.41 21.78 -2.18
CA ARG A 85 -14.43 22.85 -2.16
C ARG A 85 -15.19 22.96 -3.47
N LEU A 86 -14.48 22.91 -4.61
CA LEU A 86 -15.09 22.97 -5.94
C LEU A 86 -15.98 21.76 -6.22
N VAL A 87 -15.54 20.56 -5.86
CA VAL A 87 -16.35 19.34 -6.04
C VAL A 87 -17.55 19.33 -5.09
N SER A 88 -17.40 19.89 -3.90
CA SER A 88 -18.48 20.04 -2.92
C SER A 88 -19.56 21.00 -3.39
N SER A 89 -19.19 22.12 -4.04
CA SER A 89 -20.17 23.03 -4.64
C SER A 89 -20.88 22.40 -5.84
N LEU A 90 -20.16 21.64 -6.69
CA LEU A 90 -20.77 20.91 -7.81
C LEU A 90 -21.87 19.96 -7.36
N LYS A 91 -21.67 19.27 -6.23
CA LYS A 91 -22.66 18.36 -5.65
C LYS A 91 -23.98 19.06 -5.26
N GLN A 92 -23.95 20.36 -4.94
CA GLN A 92 -25.15 21.10 -4.54
C GLN A 92 -26.08 21.43 -5.72
N HIS A 93 -25.64 21.22 -6.96
CA HIS A 93 -26.48 21.43 -8.14
C HIS A 93 -27.43 20.25 -8.39
N HIS A 94 -28.74 20.52 -8.40
CA HIS A 94 -29.83 19.53 -8.49
C HIS A 94 -29.98 18.79 -9.84
N SER A 95 -29.08 18.98 -10.82
CA SER A 95 -29.22 18.45 -12.19
C SER A 95 -28.19 17.39 -12.59
N LEU A 96 -27.46 16.81 -11.64
CA LEU A 96 -26.43 15.80 -11.92
C LEU A 96 -27.03 14.41 -12.15
N HIS A 97 -26.52 13.71 -13.18
CA HIS A 97 -26.85 12.31 -13.45
C HIS A 97 -26.48 11.41 -12.26
N LYS A 98 -27.34 10.46 -11.88
CA LYS A 98 -27.17 9.62 -10.67
C LYS A 98 -25.79 8.96 -10.56
N HIS A 99 -25.27 8.40 -11.66
CA HIS A 99 -23.94 7.78 -11.69
C HIS A 99 -22.81 8.81 -11.50
N ALA A 100 -22.94 10.01 -12.07
CA ALA A 100 -21.98 11.09 -11.86
C ALA A 100 -21.99 11.55 -10.40
N THR A 101 -23.18 11.67 -9.80
CA THR A 101 -23.34 11.98 -8.38
C THR A 101 -22.67 10.92 -7.50
N SER A 102 -22.83 9.63 -7.79
CA SER A 102 -22.16 8.55 -7.06
C SER A 102 -20.64 8.65 -7.14
N ALA A 103 -20.08 8.89 -8.33
CA ALA A 103 -18.63 9.07 -8.50
C ALA A 103 -18.11 10.32 -7.78
N LEU A 104 -18.87 11.42 -7.78
CA LEU A 104 -18.52 12.64 -7.05
C LEU A 104 -18.49 12.42 -5.53
N PHE A 105 -19.40 11.60 -4.98
CA PHE A 105 -19.36 11.21 -3.58
C PHE A 105 -18.08 10.43 -3.22
N ASP A 106 -17.58 9.57 -4.10
CA ASP A 106 -16.29 8.91 -3.90
C ASP A 106 -15.17 9.94 -3.88
N CYS A 107 -15.15 10.85 -4.86
CA CYS A 107 -14.13 11.89 -4.93
C CYS A 107 -14.09 12.77 -3.68
N LEU A 108 -15.23 13.17 -3.11
CA LEU A 108 -15.27 13.97 -1.89
C LEU A 108 -14.59 13.26 -0.71
N GLU A 109 -14.94 11.99 -0.49
CA GLU A 109 -14.32 11.15 0.55
C GLU A 109 -12.80 11.03 0.31
N LEU A 110 -12.41 10.73 -0.93
CA LEU A 110 -11.01 10.53 -1.32
C LEU A 110 -10.17 11.82 -1.27
N TYR A 111 -10.77 13.00 -1.49
CA TYR A 111 -10.08 14.28 -1.33
C TYR A 111 -9.88 14.66 0.13
N GLU A 112 -10.85 14.39 1.00
CA GLU A 112 -10.67 14.55 2.45
C GLU A 112 -9.53 13.66 2.94
N ASP A 113 -9.49 12.41 2.46
CA ASP A 113 -8.41 11.49 2.80
C ASP A 113 -7.07 11.94 2.20
N THR A 114 -7.05 12.49 0.98
CA THR A 114 -5.84 13.08 0.38
C THR A 114 -5.27 14.22 1.21
N ILE A 115 -6.13 15.12 1.72
CA ILE A 115 -5.72 16.23 2.58
C ILE A 115 -5.08 15.70 3.88
N ASP A 116 -5.69 14.68 4.49
CA ASP A 116 -5.15 14.05 5.70
C ASP A 116 -3.78 13.40 5.46
N GLN A 117 -3.61 12.70 4.32
CA GLN A 117 -2.33 12.10 3.95
C GLN A 117 -1.24 13.15 3.71
N LEU A 118 -1.55 14.24 3.02
CA LEU A 118 -0.61 15.36 2.79
C LEU A 118 -0.20 15.99 4.13
N ASN A 119 -1.15 16.20 5.03
CA ASN A 119 -0.86 16.74 6.37
C ASN A 119 -0.03 15.76 7.22
N HIS A 120 -0.24 14.45 7.09
CA HIS A 120 0.59 13.45 7.77
C HIS A 120 2.02 13.45 7.24
N SER A 121 2.21 13.51 5.92
CA SER A 121 3.53 13.62 5.28
C SER A 121 4.30 14.85 5.78
N ARG A 122 3.60 15.98 5.96
CA ARG A 122 4.20 17.23 6.44
C ARG A 122 4.58 17.20 7.93
N ARG A 123 3.72 16.67 8.80
CA ARG A 123 3.95 16.66 10.26
C ARG A 123 5.04 15.70 10.70
N SER A 124 5.47 14.82 9.82
CA SER A 124 6.39 13.72 10.10
C SER A 124 7.89 14.12 10.07
N TYR A 125 8.22 15.32 10.53
CA TYR A 125 9.61 15.76 10.81
C TYR A 125 9.98 15.67 12.31
N GLY A 126 9.24 14.85 13.06
CA GLY A 126 9.43 14.66 14.50
C GLY A 126 10.16 13.36 14.86
N GLN A 127 10.52 13.25 16.14
CA GLN A 127 11.31 12.18 16.77
C GLN A 127 10.72 10.74 16.66
N TYR A 128 9.58 10.55 15.99
CA TYR A 128 8.79 9.30 15.99
C TYR A 128 8.21 8.88 14.63
N SER A 129 8.56 9.54 13.52
CA SER A 129 7.99 9.24 12.20
C SER A 129 9.08 8.91 11.19
N SER A 130 8.95 7.77 10.49
CA SER A 130 9.94 7.31 9.53
C SER A 130 9.77 8.02 8.18
N PRO A 131 10.85 8.20 7.39
CA PRO A 131 10.75 8.70 6.02
C PRO A 131 9.86 7.84 5.12
N HIS A 132 9.76 6.54 5.43
CA HIS A 132 8.88 5.60 4.75
C HIS A 132 7.39 5.90 5.00
N ASP A 133 7.03 6.38 6.19
CA ASP A 133 5.65 6.79 6.50
C ASP A 133 5.20 7.96 5.60
N ARG A 134 6.09 8.95 5.38
CA ARG A 134 5.81 10.09 4.50
C ARG A 134 5.54 9.65 3.06
N GLN A 135 6.39 8.78 2.53
CA GLN A 135 6.21 8.23 1.18
C GLN A 135 4.93 7.37 1.07
N THR A 136 4.62 6.59 2.10
CA THR A 136 3.40 5.78 2.17
C THR A 136 2.15 6.67 2.11
N SER A 137 2.14 7.77 2.86
CA SER A 137 1.03 8.74 2.81
C SER A 137 0.85 9.37 1.43
N LEU A 138 1.94 9.81 0.79
CA LEU A 138 1.84 10.42 -0.53
C LEU A 138 1.45 9.41 -1.62
N SER A 139 1.89 8.15 -1.52
CA SER A 139 1.43 7.07 -2.40
C SER A 139 -0.08 6.81 -2.21
N ALA A 140 -0.57 6.80 -0.96
CA ALA A 140 -2.00 6.68 -0.69
C ALA A 140 -2.81 7.87 -1.26
N ALA A 141 -2.26 9.09 -1.25
CA ALA A 141 -2.86 10.25 -1.89
C ALA A 141 -2.98 10.08 -3.42
N ILE A 142 -1.99 9.48 -4.10
CA ILE A 142 -2.06 9.15 -5.53
C ILE A 142 -3.16 8.12 -5.80
N ALA A 143 -3.21 7.04 -5.00
CA ALA A 143 -4.25 6.02 -5.10
C ALA A 143 -5.67 6.60 -4.96
N ASN A 144 -5.85 7.60 -4.08
CA ASN A 144 -7.10 8.34 -3.93
C ASN A 144 -7.50 9.09 -5.20
N GLN A 145 -6.55 9.79 -5.83
CA GLN A 145 -6.81 10.51 -7.09
C GLN A 145 -7.27 9.55 -8.18
N ASP A 146 -6.55 8.45 -8.34
CA ASP A 146 -6.85 7.45 -9.36
C ASP A 146 -8.20 6.78 -9.13
N THR A 147 -8.56 6.52 -7.86
CA THR A 147 -9.85 5.93 -7.49
C THR A 147 -11.02 6.87 -7.77
N CYS A 148 -10.88 8.16 -7.44
CA CYS A 148 -11.88 9.19 -7.78
C CYS A 148 -12.15 9.18 -9.30
N ARG A 149 -11.08 9.13 -10.11
CA ARG A 149 -11.21 9.05 -11.57
C ARG A 149 -11.82 7.72 -12.05
N ASN A 150 -11.51 6.60 -11.40
CA ASN A 150 -12.08 5.30 -11.75
C ASN A 150 -13.59 5.25 -11.53
N GLY A 151 -14.14 5.92 -10.51
CA GLY A 151 -15.60 5.97 -10.30
C GLY A 151 -16.38 6.51 -11.52
N PHE A 152 -15.80 7.44 -12.28
CA PHE A 152 -16.39 7.91 -13.54
C PHE A 152 -16.21 6.91 -14.70
N ARG A 153 -15.15 6.10 -14.68
CA ARG A 153 -14.87 5.07 -15.69
C ARG A 153 -15.79 3.86 -15.53
N ASP A 154 -16.11 3.48 -14.30
CA ASP A 154 -17.04 2.39 -13.97
C ASP A 154 -18.37 2.57 -14.71
N PHE A 155 -18.84 3.81 -14.84
CA PHE A 155 -20.09 4.17 -15.51
C PHE A 155 -19.92 4.68 -16.95
N LYS A 156 -18.75 4.49 -17.57
CA LYS A 156 -18.43 4.94 -18.94
C LYS A 156 -18.63 6.44 -19.17
N LEU A 157 -18.48 7.26 -18.13
CA LEU A 157 -18.67 8.72 -18.20
C LEU A 157 -17.39 9.46 -18.65
N THR A 158 -16.35 8.78 -19.11
CA THR A 158 -15.03 9.38 -19.40
C THR A 158 -15.02 10.40 -20.53
N SER A 159 -15.99 10.38 -21.45
CA SER A 159 -16.12 11.41 -22.50
C SER A 159 -16.89 12.66 -22.03
N SER A 160 -17.73 12.52 -21.00
CA SER A 160 -18.60 13.60 -20.50
C SER A 160 -18.21 14.11 -19.11
N TYR A 161 -17.28 13.46 -18.40
CA TYR A 161 -16.92 13.85 -17.03
C TYR A 161 -16.34 15.26 -16.95
N SER A 162 -15.73 15.80 -18.01
CA SER A 162 -15.29 17.21 -18.02
C SER A 162 -16.43 18.22 -17.90
N LYS A 163 -17.66 17.81 -18.25
CA LYS A 163 -18.89 18.59 -18.01
C LYS A 163 -19.28 18.62 -16.52
N TYR A 164 -18.88 17.59 -15.76
CA TYR A 164 -19.35 17.34 -14.40
C TYR A 164 -18.24 17.43 -13.34
N PHE A 165 -16.98 17.55 -13.76
CA PHE A 165 -15.82 17.40 -12.90
C PHE A 165 -14.64 18.25 -13.42
N PRO A 166 -13.92 18.96 -12.52
CA PRO A 166 -12.81 19.85 -12.89
C PRO A 166 -11.53 19.07 -13.24
N VAL A 167 -11.51 18.43 -14.41
CA VAL A 167 -10.45 17.52 -14.88
C VAL A 167 -9.06 18.13 -14.80
N GLN A 168 -8.92 19.39 -15.23
CA GLN A 168 -7.62 20.05 -15.26
C GLN A 168 -7.06 20.26 -13.86
N PHE A 169 -7.92 20.66 -12.92
CA PHE A 169 -7.56 20.87 -11.54
C PHE A 169 -7.16 19.55 -10.86
N HIS A 170 -7.92 18.48 -11.11
CA HIS A 170 -7.57 17.12 -10.65
C HIS A 170 -6.25 16.61 -11.22
N ARG A 171 -6.00 16.84 -12.52
CA ARG A 171 -4.75 16.46 -13.18
C ARG A 171 -3.56 17.21 -12.59
N ASN A 172 -3.71 18.51 -12.33
CA ASN A 172 -2.66 19.32 -11.71
C ASN A 172 -2.39 18.86 -10.28
N LEU A 173 -3.43 18.60 -9.48
CA LEU A 173 -3.27 18.05 -8.13
C LEU A 173 -2.50 16.73 -8.15
N THR A 174 -2.84 15.80 -9.06
CA THR A 174 -2.13 14.52 -9.18
C THR A 174 -0.63 14.73 -9.46
N LYS A 175 -0.29 15.67 -10.35
CA LYS A 175 1.11 16.02 -10.65
C LYS A 175 1.80 16.70 -9.47
N SER A 176 1.10 17.55 -8.72
CA SER A 176 1.62 18.17 -7.50
C SER A 176 1.90 17.14 -6.41
N ILE A 177 1.03 16.15 -6.21
CA ILE A 177 1.29 15.02 -5.29
C ILE A 177 2.52 14.24 -5.75
N SER A 178 2.68 14.02 -7.05
CA SER A 178 3.87 13.34 -7.59
C SER A 178 5.16 14.13 -7.37
N ASN A 179 5.11 15.47 -7.48
CA ASN A 179 6.23 16.32 -7.11
C ASN A 179 6.55 16.22 -5.62
N SER A 180 5.54 16.28 -4.75
CA SER A 180 5.72 16.06 -3.31
C SER A 180 6.37 14.72 -3.02
N LEU A 181 5.95 13.66 -3.72
CA LEU A 181 6.48 12.31 -3.53
C LEU A 181 7.96 12.21 -3.90
N ALA A 182 8.36 12.76 -5.06
CA ALA A 182 9.75 12.80 -5.49
C ALA A 182 10.64 13.57 -4.49
N VAL A 183 10.18 14.73 -4.02
CA VAL A 183 10.90 15.53 -3.02
C VAL A 183 11.04 14.78 -1.70
N THR A 184 9.98 14.10 -1.26
CA THR A 184 9.96 13.30 -0.02
C THR A 184 10.92 12.12 -0.10
N LYS A 185 10.97 11.43 -1.24
CA LYS A 185 11.89 10.33 -1.47
C LYS A 185 13.34 10.78 -1.47
N ALA A 186 13.67 11.87 -2.17
CA ALA A 186 15.00 12.44 -2.17
C ALA A 186 15.47 12.83 -0.75
N ALA A 187 14.56 13.41 0.06
CA ALA A 187 14.84 13.70 1.47
C ALA A 187 15.07 12.42 2.29
N ALA A 188 14.25 11.38 2.09
CA ALA A 188 14.39 10.09 2.76
C ALA A 188 15.73 9.40 2.45
N GLU A 189 16.16 9.42 1.18
CA GLU A 189 17.44 8.86 0.75
C GLU A 189 18.62 9.62 1.36
N ALA A 190 18.54 10.96 1.42
CA ALA A 190 19.54 11.79 2.07
C ALA A 190 19.62 11.54 3.58
N GLU A 191 18.49 11.38 4.26
CA GLU A 191 18.44 11.00 5.68
C GLU A 191 19.08 9.63 5.92
N ALA A 192 18.78 8.63 5.09
CA ALA A 192 19.35 7.29 5.21
C ALA A 192 20.88 7.28 4.98
N VAL A 193 21.39 8.08 4.04
CA VAL A 193 22.85 8.24 3.82
C VAL A 193 23.50 8.92 5.02
N ALA A 194 22.88 9.97 5.58
CA ALA A 194 23.39 10.67 6.75
C ALA A 194 23.47 9.78 7.99
N GLU A 195 22.48 8.89 8.19
CA GLU A 195 22.52 7.89 9.28
C GLU A 195 23.65 6.88 9.10
N LYS A 196 23.88 6.42 7.86
CA LYS A 196 24.91 5.42 7.55
C LYS A 196 26.34 5.96 7.59
N TYR A 197 26.54 7.25 7.30
CA TYR A 197 27.86 7.88 7.21
C TYR A 197 27.94 9.21 8.01
N PRO A 198 28.01 9.15 9.36
CA PRO A 198 27.96 10.33 10.23
C PRO A 198 29.12 11.32 10.05
N SER A 199 30.22 10.88 9.43
CA SER A 199 31.47 11.63 9.25
C SER A 199 31.57 12.37 7.92
N THR A 200 30.55 12.30 7.06
CA THR A 200 30.49 13.08 5.81
C THR A 200 29.81 14.43 6.07
N GLY A 201 30.30 15.52 5.46
CA GLY A 201 29.93 16.92 5.74
C GLY A 201 28.49 17.34 5.43
N PHE A 202 27.53 16.40 5.39
CA PHE A 202 26.09 16.67 5.27
C PHE A 202 25.46 17.30 6.52
N THR A 203 26.24 17.52 7.59
CA THR A 203 25.77 18.06 8.89
C THR A 203 25.68 19.58 8.96
N LYS A 204 25.64 20.32 7.84
CA LYS A 204 25.51 21.79 7.88
C LYS A 204 24.10 22.36 8.04
N PHE A 205 23.06 21.53 8.18
CA PHE A 205 21.68 22.02 8.36
C PHE A 205 20.93 21.42 9.58
N SER A 206 21.64 20.87 10.57
CA SER A 206 21.03 20.57 11.87
C SER A 206 20.93 21.83 12.76
N LYS A 207 19.97 22.70 12.49
CA LYS A 207 19.41 23.67 13.47
C LYS A 207 17.91 23.37 13.51
N GLN A 208 17.31 22.74 14.51
CA GLN A 208 17.40 22.97 15.95
C GLN A 208 17.47 21.64 16.73
N ARG A 209 18.63 21.32 17.31
CA ARG A 209 18.74 20.44 18.48
C ARG A 209 19.08 21.33 19.67
N SER A 210 18.07 21.92 20.31
CA SER A 210 18.24 22.61 21.58
C SER A 210 18.50 21.60 22.69
N SER A 211 19.79 21.42 22.99
CA SER A 211 20.39 21.28 24.32
C SER A 211 19.59 20.59 25.44
N ALA A 212 19.96 19.36 25.76
CA ALA A 212 20.33 18.95 27.13
C ALA A 212 21.03 17.57 27.10
N GLY A 213 22.24 17.50 27.67
CA GLY A 213 22.88 16.25 28.10
C GLY A 213 23.78 15.57 27.07
N GLY A 214 25.09 15.83 27.17
CA GLY A 214 26.12 15.10 26.43
C GLY A 214 26.17 13.62 26.84
N GLY A 215 26.05 12.73 25.86
CA GLY A 215 26.21 11.30 26.00
C GLY A 215 26.42 10.66 24.63
N SER A 216 27.55 9.97 24.49
CA SER A 216 27.99 9.20 23.33
C SER A 216 26.84 8.48 22.59
N HIS A 217 26.52 8.91 21.36
CA HIS A 217 25.61 8.20 20.47
C HIS A 217 26.30 6.97 19.87
N ARG A 218 26.48 5.94 20.70
CA ARG A 218 26.38 4.57 20.21
C ARG A 218 24.89 4.28 20.05
N ARG A 219 24.51 3.61 18.96
CA ARG A 219 23.24 2.89 18.86
C ARG A 219 23.24 1.86 19.99
N LEU A 220 22.74 2.28 21.15
CA LEU A 220 22.51 1.41 22.29
C LEU A 220 21.40 0.49 21.84
N LEU A 221 21.81 -0.72 21.43
CA LEU A 221 20.98 -1.91 21.51
C LEU A 221 20.60 -2.08 22.99
N LEU A 222 19.62 -1.30 23.46
CA LEU A 222 18.94 -1.56 24.71
C LEU A 222 18.03 -2.76 24.47
N PHE A 223 18.62 -3.94 24.62
CA PHE A 223 17.91 -5.15 24.97
C PHE A 223 17.30 -4.96 26.37
N SER A 224 16.24 -4.17 26.45
CA SER A 224 15.35 -4.04 27.62
C SER A 224 14.05 -3.34 27.19
N ASP A 225 12.98 -4.13 27.05
CA ASP A 225 11.54 -3.80 27.03
C ASP A 225 10.92 -2.74 26.09
N GLU A 226 11.68 -1.94 25.33
CA GLU A 226 11.13 -0.95 24.37
C GLU A 226 11.08 -1.43 22.90
N LYS A 227 10.53 -2.63 22.65
CA LYS A 227 10.47 -3.23 21.29
C LYS A 227 9.29 -2.80 20.41
N PHE A 228 8.46 -1.83 20.81
CA PHE A 228 7.14 -1.65 20.16
C PHE A 228 6.73 -0.18 20.00
N PRO A 229 6.11 0.20 18.87
CA PRO A 229 5.64 1.56 18.63
C PRO A 229 4.67 2.04 19.71
N SER A 230 4.74 3.32 20.05
CA SER A 230 3.88 3.94 21.07
C SER A 230 2.39 3.89 20.77
N TRP A 231 2.00 3.65 19.52
CA TRP A 231 0.61 3.44 19.11
C TRP A 231 0.10 2.01 19.33
N PHE A 232 0.96 1.08 19.76
CA PHE A 232 0.64 -0.33 19.95
C PHE A 232 0.74 -0.77 21.44
N PRO A 233 -0.37 -0.81 22.19
CA PRO A 233 -0.39 -1.18 23.60
C PRO A 233 0.11 -2.60 23.87
N LEU A 234 0.76 -2.79 25.04
CA LEU A 234 1.22 -4.10 25.54
C LEU A 234 0.11 -5.17 25.63
N SER A 235 -1.14 -4.75 25.87
CA SER A 235 -2.32 -5.62 25.99
C SER A 235 -2.67 -6.39 24.72
N ASP A 236 -2.36 -5.80 23.56
CA ASP A 236 -2.80 -6.29 22.25
C ASP A 236 -1.99 -7.52 21.81
N ARG A 237 -0.76 -7.67 22.33
CA ARG A 237 0.20 -8.74 21.98
C ARG A 237 -0.27 -10.13 22.42
N LYS A 238 -0.94 -10.21 23.57
CA LYS A 238 -1.48 -11.47 24.15
C LYS A 238 -2.84 -11.86 23.58
N LEU A 239 -3.47 -11.00 22.78
CA LEU A 239 -4.84 -11.22 22.32
C LEU A 239 -4.91 -12.20 21.14
N LEU A 240 -3.84 -12.32 20.35
CA LEU A 240 -3.77 -13.22 19.18
C LEU A 240 -3.23 -14.63 19.47
N GLU A 241 -2.57 -14.81 20.62
CA GLU A 241 -2.00 -16.10 21.06
C GLU A 241 -2.95 -16.91 21.95
N ASP A 242 -3.94 -16.27 22.56
CA ASP A 242 -4.83 -16.91 23.54
C ASP A 242 -6.12 -17.43 22.87
N SER A 243 -6.32 -18.74 22.90
CA SER A 243 -7.56 -19.42 22.49
C SER A 243 -8.84 -18.97 23.23
N LYS A 244 -8.72 -18.09 24.24
CA LYS A 244 -9.81 -17.46 24.99
C LYS A 244 -10.08 -16.00 24.58
N THR A 245 -9.95 -15.65 23.30
CA THR A 245 -10.29 -14.33 22.73
C THR A 245 -11.70 -13.84 23.08
N THR A 246 -12.64 -14.77 23.33
CA THR A 246 -14.00 -14.50 23.82
C THR A 246 -14.04 -13.77 25.16
N ALA A 247 -13.06 -13.97 26.05
CA ALA A 247 -13.04 -13.39 27.40
C ALA A 247 -12.56 -11.92 27.46
N LYS A 248 -12.15 -11.33 26.31
CA LYS A 248 -11.56 -9.98 26.23
C LYS A 248 -12.22 -9.09 25.16
N ALA A 249 -13.40 -9.45 24.65
CA ALA A 249 -14.10 -8.65 23.65
C ALA A 249 -14.77 -7.41 24.29
N ASP A 250 -14.55 -6.23 23.72
CA ASP A 250 -15.26 -5.01 24.15
C ASP A 250 -16.72 -5.04 23.67
N LEU A 251 -16.93 -5.50 22.44
CA LEU A 251 -18.24 -5.61 21.82
C LEU A 251 -18.46 -7.02 21.27
N VAL A 252 -19.63 -7.61 21.55
CA VAL A 252 -20.02 -8.92 21.03
C VAL A 252 -21.18 -8.76 20.07
N VAL A 253 -21.05 -9.34 18.88
CA VAL A 253 -22.09 -9.38 17.85
C VAL A 253 -22.58 -10.81 17.71
N ALA A 254 -23.88 -11.04 17.88
CA ALA A 254 -24.48 -12.37 17.75
C ALA A 254 -25.89 -12.28 17.15
N LYS A 255 -26.15 -13.01 16.06
CA LYS A 255 -27.45 -12.97 15.37
C LYS A 255 -28.59 -13.56 16.20
N ASP A 256 -28.28 -14.45 17.13
CA ASP A 256 -29.23 -15.10 18.04
C ASP A 256 -29.65 -14.22 19.22
N GLY A 257 -29.11 -12.99 19.33
CA GLY A 257 -29.39 -12.07 20.42
C GLY A 257 -28.55 -12.29 21.68
N SER A 258 -27.62 -13.26 21.68
CA SER A 258 -26.76 -13.56 22.83
C SER A 258 -25.55 -12.61 22.99
N GLY A 259 -25.48 -11.54 22.20
CA GLY A 259 -24.42 -10.52 22.20
C GLY A 259 -24.96 -9.12 22.46
N HIS A 260 -24.08 -8.11 22.47
CA HIS A 260 -24.48 -6.70 22.62
C HIS A 260 -25.25 -6.18 21.41
N TYR A 261 -24.92 -6.67 20.21
CA TYR A 261 -25.53 -6.26 18.94
C TYR A 261 -25.86 -7.47 18.07
N THR A 262 -26.79 -7.31 17.14
CA THR A 262 -27.16 -8.35 16.15
C THR A 262 -26.55 -8.09 14.77
N SER A 263 -25.98 -6.90 14.55
CA SER A 263 -25.28 -6.47 13.33
C SER A 263 -23.87 -5.96 13.65
N ILE A 264 -22.94 -6.21 12.74
CA ILE A 264 -21.55 -5.75 12.84
C ILE A 264 -21.49 -4.22 12.70
N GLN A 265 -22.24 -3.63 11.77
CA GLN A 265 -22.28 -2.18 11.62
C GLN A 265 -22.80 -1.47 12.88
N GLN A 266 -23.74 -2.07 13.62
CA GLN A 266 -24.19 -1.52 14.90
C GLN A 266 -23.05 -1.47 15.93
N ALA A 267 -22.26 -2.55 16.04
CA ALA A 267 -21.09 -2.58 16.91
C ALA A 267 -20.03 -1.56 16.48
N VAL A 268 -19.78 -1.40 15.17
CA VAL A 268 -18.86 -0.38 14.64
C VAL A 268 -19.36 1.04 14.98
N ASN A 269 -20.66 1.30 14.86
CA ASN A 269 -21.26 2.59 15.21
C ASN A 269 -21.15 2.90 16.70
N ALA A 270 -21.23 1.88 17.56
CA ALA A 270 -21.02 2.00 18.99
C ALA A 270 -19.54 2.23 19.33
N ALA A 271 -18.63 1.50 18.69
CA ALA A 271 -17.19 1.66 18.83
C ALA A 271 -16.71 3.09 18.55
N ALA A 272 -17.37 3.79 17.63
CA ALA A 272 -17.09 5.19 17.30
C ALA A 272 -17.40 6.17 18.44
N LYS A 273 -18.26 5.80 19.39
CA LYS A 273 -18.73 6.65 20.49
C LYS A 273 -17.97 6.41 21.80
N LEU A 274 -17.20 5.33 21.88
CA LEU A 274 -16.45 5.00 23.09
C LEU A 274 -15.22 5.92 23.24
N PRO A 275 -15.01 6.55 24.41
CA PRO A 275 -13.80 7.33 24.65
C PRO A 275 -12.59 6.39 24.72
N ARG A 276 -11.64 6.56 23.80
CA ARG A 276 -10.46 5.67 23.70
C ARG A 276 -9.17 6.47 23.70
N ARG A 277 -8.26 6.15 24.61
CA ARG A 277 -6.88 6.67 24.65
C ARG A 277 -5.96 5.83 23.75
N ASN A 278 -6.29 5.73 22.46
CA ASN A 278 -5.59 4.90 21.46
C ASN A 278 -5.57 3.38 21.72
N GLN A 279 -6.34 2.88 22.68
CA GLN A 279 -6.48 1.45 22.94
C GLN A 279 -7.23 0.73 21.81
N ARG A 280 -6.83 -0.52 21.56
CA ARG A 280 -7.51 -1.39 20.62
C ARG A 280 -8.89 -1.74 21.12
N LEU A 281 -9.83 -1.71 20.18
CA LEU A 281 -11.22 -2.11 20.41
C LEU A 281 -11.45 -3.45 19.72
N VAL A 282 -11.94 -4.43 20.45
CA VAL A 282 -12.18 -5.80 20.00
C VAL A 282 -13.67 -6.01 19.79
N ILE A 283 -14.07 -6.22 18.54
CA ILE A 283 -15.41 -6.68 18.15
C ILE A 283 -15.33 -8.17 17.88
N TYR A 284 -15.92 -8.97 18.76
CA TYR A 284 -16.09 -10.40 18.55
C TYR A 284 -17.42 -10.67 17.87
N VAL A 285 -17.39 -11.40 16.76
CA VAL A 285 -18.54 -11.70 15.91
C VAL A 285 -18.77 -13.20 15.92
N LYS A 286 -19.83 -13.64 16.59
CA LYS A 286 -20.17 -15.06 16.70
C LYS A 286 -20.48 -15.69 15.33
N ALA A 287 -20.54 -17.01 15.30
CA ALA A 287 -20.91 -17.78 14.12
C ALA A 287 -22.25 -17.33 13.53
N GLY A 288 -22.30 -17.23 12.21
CA GLY A 288 -23.48 -16.80 11.48
C GLY A 288 -23.16 -16.13 10.15
N VAL A 289 -24.20 -15.99 9.33
CA VAL A 289 -24.15 -15.26 8.06
C VAL A 289 -24.76 -13.87 8.23
N TYR A 290 -23.93 -12.86 8.23
CA TYR A 290 -24.26 -11.44 8.39
C TYR A 290 -24.43 -10.79 7.01
N ARG A 291 -25.68 -10.54 6.62
CA ARG A 291 -26.04 -9.93 5.33
C ARG A 291 -26.09 -8.41 5.46
N GLU A 292 -24.93 -7.78 5.44
CA GLU A 292 -24.79 -6.34 5.62
C GLU A 292 -23.55 -5.79 4.90
N ASN A 293 -23.58 -4.51 4.53
CA ASN A 293 -22.38 -3.78 4.10
C ASN A 293 -21.82 -3.00 5.30
N VAL A 294 -20.58 -3.27 5.68
CA VAL A 294 -19.92 -2.67 6.84
C VAL A 294 -18.89 -1.64 6.40
N VAL A 295 -18.87 -0.48 7.05
CA VAL A 295 -17.91 0.60 6.82
C VAL A 295 -17.29 1.04 8.14
N ILE A 296 -15.97 0.82 8.28
CA ILE A 296 -15.14 1.38 9.36
C ILE A 296 -14.45 2.63 8.82
N LYS A 297 -14.96 3.80 9.23
CA LYS A 297 -14.43 5.11 8.81
C LYS A 297 -13.06 5.38 9.41
N LYS A 298 -12.28 6.29 8.79
CA LYS A 298 -10.94 6.70 9.24
C LYS A 298 -10.85 7.18 10.69
N SER A 299 -11.93 7.76 11.21
CA SER A 299 -12.00 8.24 12.60
C SER A 299 -12.02 7.10 13.63
N ILE A 300 -12.33 5.87 13.20
CA ILE A 300 -12.44 4.69 14.05
C ILE A 300 -11.17 3.83 13.86
N LYS A 301 -10.11 4.17 14.59
CA LYS A 301 -8.79 3.49 14.52
C LYS A 301 -8.68 2.32 15.50
N ASN A 302 -7.67 1.46 15.29
CA ASN A 302 -7.29 0.34 16.17
C ASN A 302 -8.46 -0.59 16.47
N VAL A 303 -9.24 -0.97 15.46
CA VAL A 303 -10.35 -1.93 15.61
C VAL A 303 -9.88 -3.31 15.21
N MET A 304 -10.16 -4.30 16.04
CA MET A 304 -9.97 -5.71 15.76
C MET A 304 -11.32 -6.40 15.65
N VAL A 305 -11.55 -7.10 14.55
CA VAL A 305 -12.76 -7.91 14.31
C VAL A 305 -12.36 -9.38 14.31
N ILE A 306 -12.93 -10.17 15.23
CA ILE A 306 -12.62 -11.60 15.39
C ILE A 306 -13.90 -12.40 15.16
N GLY A 307 -13.86 -13.37 14.25
CA GLY A 307 -14.94 -14.34 14.04
C GLY A 307 -14.73 -15.63 14.85
N ASP A 308 -15.76 -16.48 14.89
CA ASP A 308 -15.70 -17.84 15.48
C ASP A 308 -14.91 -18.83 14.63
N GLY A 309 -14.44 -18.41 13.45
CA GLY A 309 -13.72 -19.25 12.51
C GLY A 309 -14.06 -18.86 11.08
N ILE A 310 -13.08 -19.11 10.21
CA ILE A 310 -13.13 -18.71 8.80
C ILE A 310 -14.40 -19.21 8.09
N ASP A 311 -14.90 -20.41 8.42
CA ASP A 311 -16.12 -20.98 7.83
C ASP A 311 -17.37 -20.81 8.70
N SER A 312 -17.23 -20.26 9.90
CA SER A 312 -18.32 -20.09 10.88
C SER A 312 -18.92 -18.68 10.84
N THR A 313 -18.08 -17.66 10.68
CA THR A 313 -18.51 -16.24 10.67
C THR A 313 -18.32 -15.66 9.27
N ILE A 314 -19.43 -15.30 8.61
CA ILE A 314 -19.44 -14.84 7.22
C ILE A 314 -20.15 -13.48 7.14
N VAL A 315 -19.48 -12.46 6.61
CA VAL A 315 -20.10 -11.19 6.23
C VAL A 315 -20.26 -11.17 4.71
N THR A 316 -21.50 -10.98 4.25
CA THR A 316 -21.84 -11.15 2.83
C THR A 316 -22.71 -10.00 2.30
N GLY A 317 -22.42 -9.61 1.06
CA GLY A 317 -23.12 -8.56 0.31
C GLY A 317 -23.12 -8.88 -1.19
N ASN A 318 -23.70 -8.01 -2.01
CA ASN A 318 -23.82 -8.23 -3.46
C ASN A 318 -23.82 -6.93 -4.30
N ARG A 319 -23.30 -5.82 -3.74
CA ARG A 319 -23.16 -4.57 -4.50
C ARG A 319 -22.13 -4.76 -5.62
N ASN A 320 -22.39 -4.17 -6.78
CA ASN A 320 -21.59 -4.35 -7.99
C ASN A 320 -21.73 -3.16 -8.95
N VAL A 321 -20.84 -3.08 -9.93
CA VAL A 321 -20.83 -2.00 -10.93
C VAL A 321 -21.99 -2.06 -11.89
N GLN A 322 -22.36 -3.25 -12.36
CA GLN A 322 -23.45 -3.43 -13.31
C GLN A 322 -24.79 -2.86 -12.79
N ASP A 323 -25.05 -2.97 -11.49
CA ASP A 323 -26.28 -2.52 -10.83
C ASP A 323 -26.17 -1.07 -10.28
N GLY A 324 -25.10 -0.34 -10.61
CA GLY A 324 -25.01 1.11 -10.39
C GLY A 324 -24.24 1.57 -9.15
N THR A 325 -23.43 0.70 -8.53
CA THR A 325 -22.46 1.14 -7.50
C THR A 325 -21.07 1.31 -8.10
N THR A 326 -20.24 2.21 -7.59
CA THR A 326 -18.83 2.24 -8.04
C THR A 326 -18.08 1.04 -7.49
N THR A 327 -16.97 0.66 -8.13
CA THR A 327 -16.08 -0.39 -7.62
C THR A 327 -15.68 -0.11 -6.18
N PHE A 328 -15.34 1.15 -5.86
CA PHE A 328 -14.96 1.60 -4.52
C PHE A 328 -16.06 1.39 -3.45
N ARG A 329 -17.34 1.64 -3.80
CA ARG A 329 -18.48 1.48 -2.89
C ARG A 329 -19.18 0.11 -2.97
N SER A 330 -18.73 -0.76 -3.88
CA SER A 330 -19.25 -2.13 -4.01
C SER A 330 -18.81 -3.04 -2.86
N ALA A 331 -17.80 -2.64 -2.08
CA ALA A 331 -17.26 -3.43 -0.97
C ALA A 331 -18.33 -3.89 0.02
N THR A 332 -18.39 -5.20 0.28
CA THR A 332 -19.15 -5.76 1.41
C THR A 332 -18.59 -5.24 2.74
N PHE A 333 -17.27 -5.22 2.88
CA PHE A 333 -16.60 -4.70 4.07
C PHE A 333 -15.53 -3.69 3.68
N ALA A 334 -15.66 -2.45 4.13
CA ALA A 334 -14.73 -1.36 3.83
C ALA A 334 -14.07 -0.82 5.10
N VAL A 335 -12.74 -0.70 5.09
CA VAL A 335 -11.96 -0.23 6.24
C VAL A 335 -11.03 0.89 5.83
N SER A 336 -11.14 2.03 6.52
CA SER A 336 -10.23 3.19 6.36
C SER A 336 -9.55 3.60 7.67
N GLY A 337 -9.92 3.03 8.81
CA GLY A 337 -9.28 3.34 10.11
C GLY A 337 -7.97 2.57 10.29
N ASN A 338 -6.85 3.26 10.52
CA ASN A 338 -5.52 2.65 10.70
C ASN A 338 -5.47 1.65 11.86
N GLY A 339 -4.57 0.67 11.76
CA GLY A 339 -4.35 -0.38 12.77
C GLY A 339 -5.48 -1.41 12.82
N PHE A 340 -6.19 -1.60 11.71
CA PHE A 340 -7.30 -2.56 11.65
C PHE A 340 -6.79 -4.00 11.61
N ILE A 341 -7.44 -4.89 12.35
CA ILE A 341 -7.13 -6.31 12.32
C ILE A 341 -8.39 -7.13 12.13
N ALA A 342 -8.34 -8.11 11.24
CA ALA A 342 -9.37 -9.13 11.13
C ALA A 342 -8.79 -10.52 11.36
N GLN A 343 -9.51 -11.36 12.09
CA GLN A 343 -9.15 -12.75 12.31
C GLN A 343 -10.33 -13.70 12.20
N GLY A 344 -10.13 -14.84 11.55
CA GLY A 344 -11.07 -15.97 11.62
C GLY A 344 -12.46 -15.63 11.08
N ILE A 345 -12.53 -14.86 9.99
CA ILE A 345 -13.79 -14.37 9.41
C ILE A 345 -13.73 -14.41 7.88
N THR A 346 -14.88 -14.69 7.23
CA THR A 346 -15.04 -14.60 5.77
C THR A 346 -15.71 -13.29 5.37
N PHE A 347 -15.12 -12.60 4.39
CA PHE A 347 -15.72 -11.49 3.66
C PHE A 347 -16.13 -11.96 2.26
N GLU A 348 -17.39 -11.74 1.90
CA GLU A 348 -17.95 -12.28 0.66
C GLU A 348 -18.74 -11.25 -0.14
N ASN A 349 -18.57 -11.27 -1.46
CA ASN A 349 -19.49 -10.63 -2.40
C ASN A 349 -20.08 -11.69 -3.35
N THR A 350 -21.40 -11.80 -3.32
CA THR A 350 -22.19 -12.84 -4.01
C THR A 350 -22.79 -12.37 -5.33
N ALA A 351 -22.37 -11.21 -5.86
CA ALA A 351 -22.94 -10.64 -7.09
C ALA A 351 -22.85 -11.57 -8.31
N GLY A 352 -21.80 -12.38 -8.43
CA GLY A 352 -21.56 -13.24 -9.59
C GLY A 352 -20.68 -12.58 -10.66
N PRO A 353 -20.08 -13.37 -11.58
CA PRO A 353 -19.15 -12.84 -12.57
C PRO A 353 -19.85 -11.98 -13.65
N GLU A 354 -21.14 -12.20 -13.91
CA GLU A 354 -21.97 -11.43 -14.84
C GLU A 354 -22.23 -9.99 -14.39
N LYS A 355 -21.97 -9.70 -13.11
CA LYS A 355 -22.12 -8.37 -12.51
C LYS A 355 -20.85 -7.52 -12.55
N HIS A 356 -19.79 -8.05 -13.17
CA HIS A 356 -18.49 -7.39 -13.28
C HIS A 356 -17.90 -7.06 -11.89
N GLN A 357 -17.31 -5.88 -11.70
CA GLN A 357 -16.60 -5.53 -10.46
C GLN A 357 -17.53 -5.57 -9.24
N ALA A 358 -17.16 -6.39 -8.25
CA ALA A 358 -17.93 -6.58 -7.02
C ALA A 358 -17.01 -6.95 -5.85
N VAL A 359 -16.66 -5.97 -5.04
CA VAL A 359 -15.64 -6.08 -4.00
C VAL A 359 -16.18 -6.79 -2.75
N ALA A 360 -15.44 -7.78 -2.24
CA ALA A 360 -15.74 -8.43 -0.96
C ALA A 360 -15.15 -7.62 0.21
N LEU A 361 -13.87 -7.26 0.12
CA LEU A 361 -13.22 -6.40 1.10
C LEU A 361 -12.39 -5.30 0.42
N ARG A 362 -12.51 -4.07 0.93
CA ARG A 362 -11.63 -2.95 0.62
C ARG A 362 -10.91 -2.48 1.88
N SER A 363 -9.59 -2.35 1.80
CA SER A 363 -8.78 -1.77 2.88
C SER A 363 -7.94 -0.60 2.37
N SER A 364 -8.12 0.54 3.03
CA SER A 364 -7.31 1.76 2.94
C SER A 364 -6.64 2.05 4.31
N SER A 365 -6.54 1.02 5.16
CA SER A 365 -6.05 1.11 6.54
C SER A 365 -4.56 0.83 6.57
N ASP A 366 -3.78 1.82 7.02
CA ASP A 366 -2.36 1.62 7.27
C ASP A 366 -2.15 0.73 8.49
N PHE A 367 -1.11 -0.11 8.44
CA PHE A 367 -0.84 -1.15 9.43
C PHE A 367 -1.99 -2.14 9.63
N SER A 368 -2.69 -2.50 8.54
CA SER A 368 -3.77 -3.48 8.63
C SER A 368 -3.28 -4.92 8.53
N VAL A 369 -3.84 -5.81 9.35
CA VAL A 369 -3.52 -7.26 9.35
C VAL A 369 -4.78 -8.10 9.16
N PHE A 370 -4.68 -9.11 8.29
CA PHE A 370 -5.71 -10.11 8.10
C PHE A 370 -5.10 -11.49 8.37
N TYR A 371 -5.64 -12.21 9.36
CA TYR A 371 -5.10 -13.51 9.78
C TYR A 371 -6.17 -14.60 9.76
N ALA A 372 -5.94 -15.68 9.02
CA ALA A 372 -6.91 -16.77 8.88
C ALA A 372 -8.30 -16.27 8.40
N CYS A 373 -8.30 -15.32 7.47
CA CYS A 373 -9.51 -14.77 6.85
C CYS A 373 -9.76 -15.39 5.47
N SER A 374 -11.01 -15.36 5.01
CA SER A 374 -11.35 -15.68 3.63
C SER A 374 -11.93 -14.47 2.91
N PHE A 375 -11.56 -14.31 1.63
CA PHE A 375 -12.10 -13.30 0.73
C PHE A 375 -12.72 -14.00 -0.48
N LYS A 376 -14.04 -13.92 -0.63
CA LYS A 376 -14.80 -14.69 -1.62
C LYS A 376 -15.52 -13.76 -2.59
N GLY A 377 -15.23 -13.89 -3.88
CA GLY A 377 -15.89 -13.13 -4.94
C GLY A 377 -15.60 -13.71 -6.33
N TYR A 378 -15.76 -12.86 -7.34
CA TYR A 378 -15.40 -13.14 -8.73
C TYR A 378 -14.43 -12.07 -9.23
N GLN A 379 -14.92 -11.04 -9.93
CA GLN A 379 -14.08 -9.93 -10.40
C GLN A 379 -13.89 -8.91 -9.27
N ASP A 380 -12.66 -8.43 -9.09
CA ASP A 380 -12.28 -7.38 -8.12
C ASP A 380 -12.57 -7.77 -6.65
N THR A 381 -12.27 -9.01 -6.25
CA THR A 381 -12.66 -9.54 -4.93
C THR A 381 -12.02 -8.79 -3.75
N LEU A 382 -10.70 -8.60 -3.78
CA LEU A 382 -9.92 -8.01 -2.69
C LEU A 382 -9.25 -6.72 -3.16
N TYR A 383 -9.78 -5.59 -2.68
CA TYR A 383 -9.26 -4.26 -2.99
C TYR A 383 -8.28 -3.80 -1.92
N LEU A 384 -7.00 -4.11 -2.13
CA LEU A 384 -5.87 -3.59 -1.34
C LEU A 384 -5.58 -2.16 -1.83
N HIS A 385 -6.45 -1.22 -1.40
CA HIS A 385 -6.57 0.10 -2.01
C HIS A 385 -5.32 0.95 -1.84
N SER A 386 -4.81 1.10 -0.61
CA SER A 386 -3.66 1.94 -0.30
C SER A 386 -3.03 1.56 1.06
N SER A 387 -1.87 2.16 1.37
CA SER A 387 -1.11 1.98 2.62
C SER A 387 -0.54 0.58 2.85
N ARG A 388 0.05 0.31 4.03
CA ARG A 388 0.73 -0.97 4.34
C ARG A 388 -0.23 -2.00 4.89
N GLN A 389 -0.19 -3.21 4.32
CA GLN A 389 -1.12 -4.30 4.66
C GLN A 389 -0.41 -5.65 4.69
N PHE A 390 -0.74 -6.48 5.68
CA PHE A 390 -0.20 -7.83 5.82
C PHE A 390 -1.31 -8.86 5.91
N LEU A 391 -1.27 -9.87 5.04
CA LEU A 391 -2.24 -10.96 5.02
C LEU A 391 -1.50 -12.27 5.27
N ARG A 392 -1.94 -13.03 6.27
CA ARG A 392 -1.33 -14.30 6.68
C ARG A 392 -2.37 -15.41 6.75
N ASN A 393 -2.04 -16.59 6.21
CA ASN A 393 -2.90 -17.77 6.26
C ASN A 393 -4.31 -17.52 5.70
N CYS A 394 -4.45 -16.66 4.71
CA CYS A 394 -5.75 -16.29 4.15
C CYS A 394 -6.12 -17.13 2.93
N ASN A 395 -7.42 -17.28 2.68
CA ASN A 395 -7.96 -17.89 1.45
C ASN A 395 -8.58 -16.80 0.56
N ILE A 396 -8.09 -16.64 -0.67
CA ILE A 396 -8.57 -15.62 -1.61
C ILE A 396 -9.13 -16.31 -2.85
N TYR A 397 -10.37 -15.99 -3.22
CA TYR A 397 -11.07 -16.61 -4.35
C TYR A 397 -11.52 -15.55 -5.35
N GLY A 398 -11.25 -15.74 -6.65
CA GLY A 398 -11.77 -14.84 -7.67
C GLY A 398 -11.45 -15.24 -9.10
N THR A 399 -11.63 -14.32 -10.04
CA THR A 399 -11.49 -14.54 -11.49
C THR A 399 -10.63 -13.47 -12.14
N VAL A 400 -11.21 -12.33 -12.51
CA VAL A 400 -10.53 -11.19 -13.13
C VAL A 400 -10.08 -10.22 -12.04
N ASP A 401 -8.80 -9.85 -12.04
CA ASP A 401 -8.19 -8.80 -11.21
C ASP A 401 -8.53 -8.93 -9.72
N PHE A 402 -8.60 -10.17 -9.21
CA PHE A 402 -9.27 -10.39 -7.93
C PHE A 402 -8.44 -10.00 -6.70
N ILE A 403 -7.16 -9.62 -6.87
CA ILE A 403 -6.33 -8.89 -5.92
C ILE A 403 -5.83 -7.62 -6.61
N PHE A 404 -6.36 -6.45 -6.25
CA PHE A 404 -6.08 -5.22 -6.98
C PHE A 404 -5.97 -3.99 -6.09
N GLY A 405 -5.41 -2.92 -6.64
CA GLY A 405 -5.18 -1.65 -5.94
C GLY A 405 -3.71 -1.26 -5.85
N ASP A 406 -3.42 -0.32 -4.94
CA ASP A 406 -2.12 0.35 -4.83
C ASP A 406 -1.57 0.34 -3.40
N ALA A 407 -1.94 -0.66 -2.59
CA ALA A 407 -1.30 -0.87 -1.31
C ALA A 407 0.16 -1.32 -1.46
N THR A 408 0.93 -1.14 -0.38
CA THR A 408 2.15 -1.90 -0.12
C THR A 408 1.72 -3.14 0.66
N ALA A 409 1.61 -4.30 0.00
CA ALA A 409 0.99 -5.47 0.61
C ALA A 409 1.80 -6.74 0.44
N ILE A 410 1.88 -7.53 1.52
CA ILE A 410 2.43 -8.89 1.48
C ILE A 410 1.34 -9.89 1.86
N LEU A 411 1.15 -10.88 0.98
CA LEU A 411 0.32 -12.05 1.21
C LEU A 411 1.24 -13.24 1.47
N GLN A 412 1.32 -13.67 2.73
CA GLN A 412 2.25 -14.70 3.17
C GLN A 412 1.51 -15.97 3.59
N ASN A 413 1.94 -17.12 3.07
CA ASN A 413 1.31 -18.41 3.36
C ASN A 413 -0.21 -18.43 3.11
N CYS A 414 -0.64 -17.79 2.02
CA CYS A 414 -2.03 -17.73 1.61
C CYS A 414 -2.35 -18.81 0.58
N ASN A 415 -3.63 -19.16 0.48
CA ASN A 415 -4.15 -19.95 -0.63
C ASN A 415 -4.92 -19.05 -1.58
N ILE A 416 -4.53 -19.07 -2.84
CA ILE A 416 -5.06 -18.22 -3.90
C ILE A 416 -5.77 -19.14 -4.91
N TYR A 417 -7.09 -19.01 -4.99
CA TYR A 417 -7.96 -19.87 -5.78
C TYR A 417 -8.54 -19.11 -6.98
N ALA A 418 -7.94 -19.32 -8.15
CA ALA A 418 -8.48 -18.82 -9.40
C ALA A 418 -9.64 -19.71 -9.85
N ARG A 419 -10.86 -19.16 -9.80
CA ARG A 419 -12.13 -19.85 -10.10
C ARG A 419 -12.39 -19.89 -11.61
N LYS A 420 -13.39 -20.65 -12.04
CA LYS A 420 -13.86 -20.61 -13.42
C LYS A 420 -14.47 -19.24 -13.74
N PRO A 421 -13.98 -18.49 -14.73
CA PRO A 421 -14.57 -17.22 -15.17
C PRO A 421 -15.74 -17.44 -16.13
N MET A 422 -16.37 -16.35 -16.59
CA MET A 422 -17.29 -16.43 -17.73
C MET A 422 -16.56 -16.82 -19.02
N SER A 423 -17.32 -17.34 -19.99
CA SER A 423 -16.79 -17.62 -21.32
C SER A 423 -16.12 -16.37 -21.92
N GLY A 424 -14.91 -16.53 -22.45
CA GLY A 424 -14.13 -15.45 -23.07
C GLY A 424 -13.37 -14.54 -22.11
N GLN A 425 -13.60 -14.63 -20.79
CA GLN A 425 -12.80 -13.90 -19.80
C GLN A 425 -11.48 -14.63 -19.51
N LYS A 426 -10.45 -13.85 -19.17
CA LYS A 426 -9.14 -14.35 -18.74
C LYS A 426 -8.96 -14.06 -17.26
N ASN A 427 -8.62 -15.08 -16.48
CA ASN A 427 -8.31 -14.87 -15.08
C ASN A 427 -6.97 -14.15 -14.91
N THR A 428 -6.95 -13.21 -13.98
CA THR A 428 -5.76 -12.47 -13.55
C THR A 428 -5.77 -12.41 -12.03
N ILE A 429 -4.72 -12.91 -11.40
CA ILE A 429 -4.62 -12.88 -9.94
C ILE A 429 -4.45 -11.45 -9.46
N THR A 430 -3.48 -10.72 -10.03
CA THR A 430 -3.23 -9.33 -9.62
C THR A 430 -3.52 -8.29 -10.70
N ALA A 431 -3.97 -7.12 -10.25
CA ALA A 431 -4.00 -5.89 -11.04
C ALA A 431 -3.50 -4.70 -10.20
N GLN A 432 -2.18 -4.62 -10.05
CA GLN A 432 -1.55 -3.62 -9.20
C GLN A 432 -1.47 -2.26 -9.92
N SER A 433 -1.81 -1.17 -9.22
CA SER A 433 -2.02 0.17 -9.79
C SER A 433 -0.98 1.23 -9.43
N ARG A 434 0.26 0.85 -9.12
CA ARG A 434 1.35 1.80 -8.95
C ARG A 434 1.53 2.62 -10.22
N LYS A 435 1.47 3.93 -10.08
CA LYS A 435 1.41 4.89 -11.19
C LYS A 435 2.71 5.65 -11.36
N GLU A 436 3.39 5.97 -10.28
CA GLU A 436 4.64 6.74 -10.26
C GLU A 436 5.81 5.88 -9.75
N PRO A 437 7.03 6.09 -10.28
CA PRO A 437 8.20 5.29 -9.93
C PRO A 437 8.72 5.53 -8.51
N ASP A 438 8.28 6.60 -7.86
CA ASP A 438 8.68 6.98 -6.50
C ASP A 438 7.73 6.46 -5.43
N GLU A 439 6.62 5.81 -5.80
CA GLU A 439 5.70 5.20 -4.83
C GLU A 439 6.36 3.99 -4.16
N THR A 440 6.07 3.74 -2.89
CA THR A 440 6.57 2.56 -2.16
C THR A 440 5.72 1.31 -2.39
N THR A 441 4.66 1.42 -3.19
CA THR A 441 3.56 0.44 -3.29
C THR A 441 3.89 -0.78 -4.16
N GLY A 442 3.12 -1.86 -4.01
CA GLY A 442 3.34 -3.10 -4.73
C GLY A 442 2.78 -4.30 -3.98
N PHE A 443 2.59 -5.40 -4.69
CA PHE A 443 2.14 -6.65 -4.11
C PHE A 443 3.26 -7.68 -4.10
N VAL A 444 3.46 -8.32 -2.95
CA VAL A 444 4.33 -9.48 -2.83
C VAL A 444 3.50 -10.67 -2.36
N ILE A 445 3.49 -11.73 -3.16
CA ILE A 445 2.91 -13.01 -2.81
C ILE A 445 4.08 -13.92 -2.42
N GLN A 446 4.14 -14.28 -1.14
CA GLN A 446 5.26 -15.02 -0.57
C GLN A 446 4.80 -16.35 0.02
N SER A 447 5.53 -17.43 -0.28
CA SER A 447 5.33 -18.76 0.33
C SER A 447 3.87 -19.23 0.27
N SER A 448 3.17 -18.87 -0.79
CA SER A 448 1.73 -19.08 -0.96
C SER A 448 1.44 -20.13 -2.02
N THR A 449 0.23 -20.69 -2.01
CA THR A 449 -0.20 -21.68 -3.01
C THR A 449 -1.22 -21.06 -3.96
N VAL A 450 -0.98 -21.21 -5.26
CA VAL A 450 -1.90 -20.79 -6.32
C VAL A 450 -2.56 -22.03 -6.93
N ALA A 451 -3.84 -22.20 -6.65
CA ALA A 451 -4.68 -23.24 -7.23
C ALA A 451 -5.55 -22.65 -8.35
N THR A 452 -5.54 -23.29 -9.52
CA THR A 452 -6.15 -22.77 -10.74
C THR A 452 -7.18 -23.74 -11.30
N ALA A 453 -8.46 -23.32 -11.39
CA ALA A 453 -9.52 -24.10 -12.02
C ALA A 453 -9.65 -23.87 -13.54
N SER A 454 -8.95 -22.86 -14.08
CA SER A 454 -8.89 -22.52 -15.51
C SER A 454 -7.57 -21.80 -15.82
N GLU A 455 -7.27 -21.58 -17.11
CA GLU A 455 -6.10 -20.79 -17.50
C GLU A 455 -6.10 -19.44 -16.78
N THR A 456 -4.97 -19.12 -16.15
CA THR A 456 -4.82 -17.98 -15.25
C THR A 456 -3.48 -17.30 -15.46
N TYR A 457 -3.47 -15.97 -15.43
CA TYR A 457 -2.26 -15.15 -15.42
C TYR A 457 -1.99 -14.64 -14.00
N LEU A 458 -0.71 -14.52 -13.64
CA LEU A 458 -0.24 -14.00 -12.36
C LEU A 458 -0.69 -12.54 -12.16
N GLY A 459 -0.79 -11.76 -13.23
CA GLY A 459 -1.37 -10.43 -13.18
C GLY A 459 -1.31 -9.65 -14.49
N ARG A 460 -1.81 -8.41 -14.44
CA ARG A 460 -1.74 -7.42 -15.53
C ARG A 460 -1.59 -5.97 -15.02
N PRO A 461 -0.90 -5.09 -15.77
CA PRO A 461 -0.50 -3.79 -15.23
C PRO A 461 -1.63 -2.76 -15.31
N TRP A 462 -2.39 -2.59 -14.23
CA TRP A 462 -3.48 -1.62 -14.19
C TRP A 462 -2.98 -0.17 -14.36
N ARG A 463 -1.73 0.11 -13.96
CA ARG A 463 -1.03 1.38 -14.15
C ARG A 463 0.41 1.20 -14.62
N SER A 464 1.02 2.32 -15.03
CA SER A 464 2.30 2.40 -15.73
C SER A 464 3.47 1.76 -14.97
N HIS A 465 3.50 1.85 -13.65
CA HIS A 465 4.61 1.34 -12.83
C HIS A 465 4.19 0.14 -11.98
N SER A 466 3.20 -0.63 -12.47
CA SER A 466 2.64 -1.79 -11.78
C SER A 466 3.75 -2.69 -11.22
N ARG A 467 3.66 -3.03 -9.94
CA ARG A 467 4.69 -3.83 -9.25
C ARG A 467 4.10 -5.04 -8.55
N THR A 468 4.51 -6.24 -8.96
CA THR A 468 4.06 -7.49 -8.35
C THR A 468 5.19 -8.50 -8.34
N VAL A 469 5.38 -9.19 -7.21
CA VAL A 469 6.38 -10.26 -7.06
C VAL A 469 5.71 -11.53 -6.53
N PHE A 470 5.96 -12.65 -7.20
CA PHE A 470 5.63 -13.98 -6.69
C PHE A 470 6.91 -14.69 -6.28
N MET A 471 7.07 -14.98 -4.99
CA MET A 471 8.27 -15.59 -4.47
C MET A 471 8.00 -16.78 -3.55
N LYS A 472 8.76 -17.87 -3.76
CA LYS A 472 8.62 -19.15 -3.04
C LYS A 472 7.19 -19.72 -3.08
N CYS A 473 6.42 -19.42 -4.13
CA CYS A 473 5.05 -19.87 -4.27
C CYS A 473 4.98 -21.24 -4.96
N ASN A 474 3.97 -22.04 -4.62
CA ASN A 474 3.59 -23.22 -5.40
C ASN A 474 2.54 -22.82 -6.45
N LEU A 475 2.91 -22.82 -7.72
CA LEU A 475 2.08 -22.37 -8.83
C LEU A 475 1.40 -23.56 -9.54
N GLY A 476 0.07 -23.53 -9.56
CA GLY A 476 -0.77 -24.55 -10.19
C GLY A 476 -0.57 -24.69 -11.70
N ALA A 477 -0.92 -25.86 -12.23
CA ALA A 477 -0.62 -26.26 -13.60
C ALA A 477 -1.27 -25.39 -14.69
N LEU A 478 -2.37 -24.69 -14.39
CA LEU A 478 -3.07 -23.83 -15.35
C LEU A 478 -2.64 -22.36 -15.24
N VAL A 479 -1.53 -22.06 -14.55
CA VAL A 479 -0.85 -20.77 -14.74
C VAL A 479 -0.28 -20.77 -16.16
N SER A 480 -0.71 -19.80 -16.97
CA SER A 480 -0.32 -19.69 -18.38
C SER A 480 1.21 -19.66 -18.50
N PRO A 481 1.84 -20.36 -19.47
CA PRO A 481 3.29 -20.31 -19.65
C PRO A 481 3.84 -18.89 -19.82
N ALA A 482 3.05 -18.00 -20.45
CA ALA A 482 3.36 -16.56 -20.57
C ALA A 482 3.49 -15.86 -19.21
N GLY A 483 2.80 -16.37 -18.18
CA GLY A 483 2.78 -15.87 -16.80
C GLY A 483 1.93 -14.61 -16.62
N TRP A 484 2.13 -13.60 -17.46
CA TRP A 484 1.58 -12.26 -17.29
C TRP A 484 0.79 -11.82 -18.53
N LEU A 485 -0.26 -11.02 -18.31
CA LEU A 485 -1.15 -10.56 -19.38
C LEU A 485 -0.96 -9.04 -19.62
N PRO A 486 -0.83 -8.57 -20.88
CA PRO A 486 -0.82 -7.13 -21.16
C PRO A 486 -2.14 -6.48 -20.73
N TRP A 487 -2.06 -5.24 -20.25
CA TRP A 487 -3.27 -4.45 -20.02
C TRP A 487 -3.91 -3.99 -21.35
N SER A 488 -3.10 -3.37 -22.21
CA SER A 488 -3.48 -2.99 -23.58
C SER A 488 -2.24 -2.66 -24.40
N GLY A 489 -2.04 -3.35 -25.54
CA GLY A 489 -0.87 -3.14 -26.40
C GLY A 489 0.46 -3.20 -25.64
N SER A 490 1.30 -2.19 -25.83
CA SER A 490 2.61 -2.03 -25.16
C SER A 490 2.56 -1.21 -23.87
N PHE A 491 1.37 -0.83 -23.39
CA PHE A 491 1.23 -0.03 -22.16
C PHE A 491 1.92 -0.68 -20.97
N ALA A 492 2.73 0.10 -20.24
CA ALA A 492 3.45 -0.26 -19.02
C ALA A 492 4.54 -1.35 -19.17
N LEU A 493 4.65 -2.06 -20.30
CA LEU A 493 5.52 -3.25 -20.41
C LEU A 493 7.01 -2.97 -20.14
N SER A 494 7.46 -1.72 -20.37
CA SER A 494 8.84 -1.28 -20.11
C SER A 494 9.06 -0.61 -18.75
N THR A 495 7.99 -0.28 -18.02
CA THR A 495 8.05 0.51 -16.78
C THR A 495 7.51 -0.23 -15.55
N LEU A 496 6.74 -1.29 -15.75
CA LEU A 496 6.31 -2.21 -14.70
C LEU A 496 7.51 -2.97 -14.09
N TYR A 497 7.31 -3.56 -12.91
CA TYR A 497 8.24 -4.52 -12.31
C TYR A 497 7.48 -5.79 -11.91
N TYR A 498 7.60 -6.84 -12.72
CA TYR A 498 7.03 -8.15 -12.44
C TYR A 498 8.12 -9.17 -12.16
N GLY A 499 8.17 -9.65 -10.92
CA GLY A 499 9.23 -10.52 -10.41
C GLY A 499 8.75 -11.93 -10.09
N GLU A 500 9.57 -12.94 -10.42
CA GLU A 500 9.41 -14.31 -9.94
C GLU A 500 10.70 -14.80 -9.28
N TYR A 501 10.61 -15.40 -8.08
CA TYR A 501 11.76 -15.90 -7.33
C TYR A 501 11.47 -17.26 -6.68
N GLY A 502 12.21 -18.31 -7.02
CA GLY A 502 12.17 -19.59 -6.30
C GLY A 502 10.79 -20.26 -6.25
N ASN A 503 9.91 -20.00 -7.23
CA ASN A 503 8.59 -20.64 -7.31
C ASN A 503 8.73 -22.13 -7.69
N THR A 504 7.78 -22.95 -7.23
CA THR A 504 7.69 -24.39 -7.49
C THR A 504 6.32 -24.74 -8.05
N GLY A 505 6.09 -26.00 -8.44
CA GLY A 505 4.83 -26.45 -9.02
C GLY A 505 4.80 -26.40 -10.55
N ALA A 506 3.78 -27.02 -11.14
CA ALA A 506 3.72 -27.23 -12.58
C ALA A 506 3.61 -25.92 -13.40
N GLY A 507 3.08 -24.84 -12.80
CA GLY A 507 2.98 -23.52 -13.42
C GLY A 507 4.22 -22.63 -13.26
N ALA A 508 5.25 -23.09 -12.55
CA ALA A 508 6.39 -22.25 -12.16
C ALA A 508 7.52 -22.14 -13.19
N SER A 509 7.47 -22.91 -14.28
CA SER A 509 8.50 -22.79 -15.33
C SER A 509 8.51 -21.38 -15.91
N VAL A 510 9.68 -20.73 -15.86
CA VAL A 510 9.88 -19.38 -16.39
C VAL A 510 10.31 -19.37 -17.87
N SER A 511 10.56 -20.53 -18.48
CA SER A 511 11.10 -20.60 -19.85
C SER A 511 10.15 -20.06 -20.92
N GLY A 512 8.84 -20.13 -20.68
CA GLY A 512 7.79 -19.66 -21.60
C GLY A 512 7.27 -18.25 -21.30
N ARG A 513 7.88 -17.54 -20.34
CA ARG A 513 7.38 -16.24 -19.86
C ARG A 513 7.54 -15.16 -20.92
N VAL A 514 6.73 -14.12 -20.77
CA VAL A 514 6.81 -12.90 -21.58
C VAL A 514 8.22 -12.29 -21.56
N LYS A 515 8.61 -11.63 -22.66
CA LYS A 515 9.94 -10.99 -22.82
C LYS A 515 9.90 -9.47 -22.59
N TRP A 516 9.01 -9.00 -21.72
CA TRP A 516 8.87 -7.56 -21.45
C TRP A 516 10.08 -7.03 -20.70
N PRO A 517 10.55 -5.79 -20.97
CA PRO A 517 11.66 -5.22 -20.21
C PRO A 517 11.42 -5.14 -18.70
N GLY A 518 10.16 -4.93 -18.29
CA GLY A 518 9.77 -4.90 -16.88
C GLY A 518 9.55 -6.28 -16.23
N TYR A 519 9.70 -7.38 -16.96
CA TYR A 519 9.62 -8.73 -16.40
C TYR A 519 11.01 -9.22 -15.96
N HIS A 520 11.08 -9.79 -14.76
CA HIS A 520 12.32 -10.19 -14.12
C HIS A 520 12.21 -11.58 -13.50
N VAL A 521 13.05 -12.51 -13.97
CA VAL A 521 13.41 -13.69 -13.18
C VAL A 521 14.44 -13.25 -12.16
N ILE A 522 14.06 -13.18 -10.89
CA ILE A 522 14.94 -12.75 -9.81
C ILE A 522 15.93 -13.90 -9.53
N LYS A 523 17.22 -13.63 -9.65
CA LYS A 523 18.28 -14.66 -9.56
C LYS A 523 19.05 -14.66 -8.25
N THR A 524 19.01 -13.57 -7.49
CA THR A 524 19.83 -13.38 -6.29
C THR A 524 18.96 -13.25 -5.06
N VAL A 525 19.48 -13.78 -3.94
CA VAL A 525 18.86 -13.64 -2.61
C VAL A 525 18.72 -12.15 -2.25
N THR A 526 19.75 -11.35 -2.48
CA THR A 526 19.76 -9.91 -2.17
C THR A 526 18.68 -9.10 -2.90
N GLU A 527 18.33 -9.48 -4.14
CA GLU A 527 17.22 -8.82 -4.85
C GLU A 527 15.87 -9.26 -4.28
N ALA A 528 15.73 -10.55 -3.96
CA ALA A 528 14.51 -11.08 -3.36
C ALA A 528 14.28 -10.56 -1.93
N GLU A 529 15.34 -10.33 -1.14
CA GLU A 529 15.28 -9.79 0.22
C GLU A 529 14.60 -8.42 0.28
N LYS A 530 14.66 -7.61 -0.78
CA LYS A 530 13.98 -6.30 -0.87
C LYS A 530 12.46 -6.41 -0.78
N PHE A 531 11.90 -7.58 -1.07
CA PHE A 531 10.46 -7.85 -1.09
C PHE A 531 9.97 -8.61 0.15
N THR A 532 10.84 -8.82 1.14
CA THR A 532 10.47 -9.49 2.40
C THR A 532 9.68 -8.58 3.33
N VAL A 533 9.08 -9.14 4.38
CA VAL A 533 8.30 -8.39 5.36
C VAL A 533 9.13 -7.33 6.07
N GLU A 534 10.37 -7.66 6.42
CA GLU A 534 11.31 -6.73 7.04
C GLU A 534 11.55 -5.50 6.14
N ASN A 535 11.93 -5.70 4.88
CA ASN A 535 12.40 -4.62 4.01
C ASN A 535 11.28 -3.89 3.24
N PHE A 536 10.19 -4.58 2.92
CA PHE A 536 9.13 -4.02 2.07
C PHE A 536 7.99 -3.38 2.86
N LEU A 537 7.73 -3.85 4.10
CA LEU A 537 6.67 -3.32 4.97
C LEU A 537 7.17 -2.62 6.23
N ASP A 538 8.49 -2.59 6.46
CA ASP A 538 9.07 -2.29 7.78
C ASP A 538 8.39 -3.15 8.87
N GLY A 539 8.12 -4.42 8.55
CA GLY A 539 7.18 -5.27 9.27
C GLY A 539 7.58 -5.60 10.71
N ASN A 540 8.89 -5.59 10.98
CA ASN A 540 9.48 -5.89 12.30
C ASN A 540 8.93 -4.99 13.42
N TYR A 541 8.48 -3.78 13.08
CA TYR A 541 8.00 -2.82 14.06
C TYR A 541 6.51 -2.98 14.40
N TRP A 542 5.67 -3.46 13.48
CA TRP A 542 4.22 -3.37 13.64
C TRP A 542 3.48 -4.70 13.48
N ILE A 543 4.01 -5.63 12.68
CA ILE A 543 3.37 -6.95 12.47
C ILE A 543 3.66 -7.84 13.66
N THR A 544 4.92 -7.90 14.11
CA THR A 544 5.33 -8.66 15.31
C THR A 544 4.54 -8.23 16.54
N ALA A 545 4.22 -6.94 16.65
CA ALA A 545 3.39 -6.37 17.69
C ALA A 545 2.00 -7.02 17.75
N THR A 546 1.44 -7.42 16.61
CA THR A 546 0.12 -8.05 16.57
C THR A 546 0.10 -9.41 17.26
N GLY A 547 1.19 -10.17 17.24
CA GLY A 547 1.20 -11.58 17.65
C GLY A 547 0.75 -12.54 16.53
N VAL A 548 0.49 -12.03 15.31
CA VAL A 548 0.29 -12.88 14.13
C VAL A 548 1.62 -13.53 13.74
N PRO A 549 1.64 -14.83 13.39
CA PRO A 549 2.83 -15.48 12.86
C PRO A 549 3.35 -14.79 11.60
N VAL A 550 4.63 -14.45 11.59
CA VAL A 550 5.29 -13.77 10.48
C VAL A 550 6.66 -14.39 10.22
N ASN A 551 6.99 -14.56 8.93
CA ASN A 551 8.36 -14.80 8.51
C ASN A 551 8.92 -13.48 7.99
N ASP A 552 9.84 -12.87 8.74
CA ASP A 552 10.32 -11.51 8.43
C ASP A 552 11.16 -11.45 7.14
N GLY A 553 11.89 -12.53 6.85
CA GLY A 553 12.79 -12.69 5.70
C GLY A 553 12.31 -13.68 4.63
N LEU A 554 13.26 -14.27 3.89
CA LEU A 554 13.01 -15.19 2.79
C LEU A 554 12.62 -16.60 3.21
#